data_AF-A0A659PPY9-F1
#
_entry.id   AF-A0A659PPY9-F1
#
_cell.length_a   1.000
_cell.length_b   1.000
_cell.length_c   1.000
_cell.angle_alpha   90.00
_cell.angle_beta   90.00
_cell.angle_gamma   90.00
#
_symmetry.space_group_name_H-M   'P 1'
#
loop_
_entity.id
_entity.type
_entity.pdbx_description
1 polymer ?
#
loop_
_entity_poly.entity_id
_entity_poly.type
_entity_poly.pdbx_seq_one_letter_code
_entity_poly.pdbx_strand_id
1 'polypeptide(L)'
;MNIIAIMGPHGVYYKDEPIKELERALQSLGFQIIWPQNSVDLLKFIEHNPRICGVIFDWDEYSLDLCSEINQLNEYLPLYAFINTNSTLDVSVHDMRMALWFFEYALGLAEDIATRIHQYTNEYLDN
;
A
#
# COMPACT_ATOMS: atom_id res chain seq x y z
N MET A 1 11.96 -5.02 -9.52
CA MET A 1 10.94 -4.19 -8.87
C MET A 1 10.69 -4.78 -7.50
N ASN A 2 11.06 -4.07 -6.43
CA ASN A 2 11.03 -4.62 -5.07
C ASN A 2 10.94 -3.54 -4.00
N ILE A 3 10.55 -2.31 -4.36
CA ILE A 3 10.37 -1.22 -3.40
C ILE A 3 8.88 -1.09 -3.08
N ILE A 4 8.52 -1.15 -1.81
CA ILE A 4 7.17 -0.85 -1.34
C ILE A 4 7.24 0.48 -0.58
N ALA A 5 6.35 1.40 -0.95
CA ALA A 5 6.17 2.66 -0.23
C ALA A 5 5.10 2.49 0.85
N ILE A 6 5.39 2.93 2.07
CA ILE A 6 4.43 2.94 3.17
C ILE A 6 4.13 4.39 3.55
N MET A 7 2.88 4.79 3.40
CA MET A 7 2.36 6.07 3.86
C MET A 7 2.08 5.98 5.36
N GLY A 8 2.92 6.63 6.17
CA GLY A 8 2.85 6.61 7.64
C GLY A 8 4.13 7.18 8.26
N PRO A 9 4.27 7.19 9.60
CA PRO A 9 3.42 6.58 10.62
C PRO A 9 2.17 7.40 10.99
N HIS A 10 1.17 6.75 11.58
CA HIS A 10 -0.11 7.38 11.98
C HIS A 10 -0.10 7.92 13.42
N GLY A 11 0.94 7.62 14.19
CA GLY A 11 1.12 8.13 15.56
C GLY A 11 0.20 7.49 16.60
N VAL A 12 -0.45 6.38 16.24
CA VAL A 12 -1.33 5.60 17.12
C VAL A 12 -0.88 4.15 17.16
N TYR A 13 -0.66 3.63 18.37
CA TYR A 13 -0.02 2.33 18.58
C TYR A 13 -0.74 1.16 17.86
N TYR A 14 -2.08 1.17 17.84
CA TYR A 14 -2.86 0.10 17.23
C TYR A 14 -2.74 0.02 15.70
N LYS A 15 -2.30 1.09 15.02
CA LYS A 15 -1.95 1.08 13.60
C LYS A 15 -0.45 0.88 13.39
N ASP A 16 0.36 1.59 14.18
CA ASP A 16 1.82 1.59 14.01
C ASP A 16 2.43 0.21 14.27
N GLU A 17 1.94 -0.55 15.26
CA GLU A 17 2.54 -1.84 15.61
C GLU A 17 2.28 -2.93 14.55
N PRO A 18 1.05 -3.13 14.04
CA PRO A 18 0.82 -4.00 12.89
C PRO A 18 1.64 -3.62 11.65
N ILE A 19 1.80 -2.33 11.36
CA ILE A 19 2.61 -1.88 10.21
C ILE A 19 4.09 -2.17 10.41
N LYS A 20 4.63 -2.06 11.62
CA LYS A 20 6.02 -2.46 11.91
C LYS A 20 6.23 -3.97 11.79
N GLU A 21 5.27 -4.78 12.23
CA GLU A 21 5.32 -6.24 12.01
C GLU A 21 5.31 -6.55 10.51
N LEU A 22 4.45 -5.87 9.75
CA LEU A 22 4.36 -6.00 8.29
C LEU A 22 5.65 -5.55 7.59
N GLU A 23 6.25 -4.44 8.00
CA GLU A 23 7.54 -3.97 7.46
C GLU A 23 8.61 -5.06 7.58
N ARG A 24 8.72 -5.69 8.75
CA ARG A 24 9.68 -6.79 8.98
C ARG A 24 9.36 -8.01 8.12
N ALA A 25 8.08 -8.36 8.00
CA ALA A 25 7.64 -9.47 7.15
C ALA A 25 7.91 -9.22 5.66
N LEU A 26 7.71 -8.00 5.17
CA LEU A 26 8.04 -7.63 3.79
C LEU A 26 9.54 -7.62 3.54
N GLN A 27 10.33 -7.12 4.50
CA GLN A 27 11.79 -7.16 4.42
C GLN A 27 12.33 -8.60 4.37
N SER A 28 11.73 -9.55 5.10
CA SER A 28 12.13 -10.96 5.05
C SER A 28 11.84 -11.62 3.69
N LEU A 29 10.84 -11.11 2.96
CA LEU A 29 10.53 -11.48 1.58
C LEU A 29 11.39 -10.74 0.52
N GLY A 30 12.34 -9.89 0.93
CA GLY A 30 13.27 -9.21 0.04
C GLY A 30 12.80 -7.85 -0.50
N PHE A 31 11.71 -7.31 0.05
CA PHE A 31 11.26 -5.95 -0.27
C PHE A 31 12.13 -4.90 0.43
N GLN A 32 12.36 -3.80 -0.28
CA GLN A 32 12.91 -2.57 0.27
C GLN A 32 11.76 -1.65 0.63
N ILE A 33 11.78 -1.09 1.83
CA ILE A 33 10.71 -0.23 2.34
C ILE A 33 11.17 1.22 2.33
N ILE A 34 10.33 2.10 1.80
CA ILE A 34 10.50 3.56 1.87
C ILE A 34 9.29 4.19 2.55
N TRP A 35 9.53 5.32 3.18
CA TRP A 35 8.53 6.08 3.93
C TRP A 35 8.45 7.50 3.36
N PRO A 36 7.62 7.74 2.33
CA PRO A 36 7.44 9.07 1.76
C PRO A 36 6.87 10.05 2.80
N GLN A 37 7.24 11.32 2.70
CA GLN A 37 6.80 12.32 3.69
C GLN A 37 5.32 12.71 3.55
N ASN A 38 4.79 12.62 2.34
CA ASN A 38 3.41 12.98 1.97
C ASN A 38 3.12 12.48 0.55
N SER A 39 1.87 12.67 0.10
CA SER A 39 1.44 12.24 -1.24
C SER A 39 2.29 12.84 -2.37
N VAL A 40 2.71 14.11 -2.26
CA VAL A 40 3.54 14.75 -3.30
C VAL A 40 4.90 14.07 -3.43
N ASP A 41 5.50 13.70 -2.30
CA ASP A 41 6.77 12.96 -2.27
C ASP A 41 6.58 11.56 -2.86
N LEU A 42 5.52 10.84 -2.46
CA LEU A 42 5.19 9.52 -3.02
C LEU A 42 5.04 9.57 -4.54
N LEU A 43 4.27 10.52 -5.07
CA LEU A 43 4.03 10.63 -6.51
C LEU A 43 5.32 10.89 -7.28
N LYS A 44 6.20 11.75 -6.77
CA LYS A 44 7.55 11.95 -7.36
C LYS A 44 8.40 10.69 -7.30
N PHE A 45 8.31 9.94 -6.20
CA PHE A 45 8.99 8.67 -6.07
C PHE A 45 8.53 7.67 -7.13
N ILE A 46 7.20 7.54 -7.33
CA ILE A 46 6.60 6.67 -8.35
C ILE A 46 7.03 7.11 -9.76
N GLU A 47 6.97 8.41 -10.05
CA GLU A 47 7.32 8.98 -11.36
C GLU A 47 8.80 8.73 -11.73
N HIS A 48 9.71 8.82 -10.76
CA HIS A 48 11.15 8.70 -11.00
C HIS A 48 11.75 7.32 -10.73
N ASN A 49 11.04 6.41 -10.06
CA ASN A 49 11.58 5.12 -9.65
C ASN A 49 10.66 3.97 -10.08
N PRO A 50 10.89 3.37 -11.27
CA PRO A 50 10.08 2.25 -11.76
C PRO A 50 10.26 0.97 -10.93
N ARG A 51 11.11 0.98 -9.89
CA ARG A 51 11.29 -0.15 -8.96
C ARG A 51 10.23 -0.20 -7.87
N ILE A 52 9.42 0.87 -7.71
CA ILE A 52 8.27 0.89 -6.81
C ILE A 52 7.21 -0.02 -7.38
N CYS A 53 6.82 -1.01 -6.58
CA CYS A 53 5.95 -2.10 -6.99
C CYS A 53 4.72 -2.27 -6.09
N GLY A 54 4.53 -1.37 -5.13
CA GLY A 54 3.32 -1.31 -4.33
C GLY A 54 3.32 -0.15 -3.36
N VAL A 55 2.12 0.30 -2.99
CA VAL A 55 1.92 1.38 -2.00
C VAL A 55 0.99 0.88 -0.91
N ILE A 56 1.41 1.00 0.35
CA ILE A 56 0.61 0.75 1.54
C ILE A 56 0.18 2.09 2.13
N PHE A 57 -1.10 2.24 2.46
CA PHE A 57 -1.62 3.47 3.05
C PHE A 57 -2.88 3.21 3.88
N ASP A 58 -3.21 4.16 4.76
CA ASP A 58 -4.48 4.15 5.50
C ASP A 58 -5.62 4.71 4.64
N TRP A 59 -6.67 3.91 4.49
CA TRP A 59 -7.81 4.25 3.64
C TRP A 59 -8.54 5.52 4.09
N ASP A 60 -8.71 5.70 5.40
CA ASP A 60 -9.44 6.83 5.95
C ASP A 60 -8.64 8.14 5.85
N GLU A 61 -7.29 8.06 5.77
CA GLU A 61 -6.40 9.23 5.68
C GLU A 61 -6.20 9.72 4.24
N TYR A 62 -5.93 8.82 3.29
CA TYR A 62 -5.53 9.21 1.92
C TYR A 62 -6.66 9.08 0.89
N SER A 63 -7.70 8.29 1.18
CA SER A 63 -8.93 8.17 0.39
C SER A 63 -8.74 7.90 -1.12
N LEU A 64 -9.77 8.18 -1.92
CA LEU A 64 -9.79 7.98 -3.37
C LEU A 64 -8.89 8.94 -4.15
N ASP A 65 -8.64 10.14 -3.62
CA ASP A 65 -7.86 11.17 -4.33
C ASP A 65 -6.44 10.67 -4.61
N LEU A 66 -5.77 10.10 -3.61
CA LEU A 66 -4.44 9.51 -3.79
C LEU A 66 -4.44 8.36 -4.80
N CYS A 67 -5.47 7.51 -4.75
CA CYS A 67 -5.60 6.38 -5.65
C CYS A 67 -5.70 6.86 -7.11
N SER A 68 -6.49 7.91 -7.36
CA SER A 68 -6.65 8.53 -8.69
C SER A 68 -5.34 9.13 -9.21
N GLU A 69 -4.59 9.84 -8.37
CA GLU A 69 -3.29 10.42 -8.73
C GLU A 69 -2.27 9.33 -9.08
N ILE A 70 -2.21 8.25 -8.29
CA ILE A 70 -1.32 7.12 -8.58
C ILE A 70 -1.74 6.43 -9.87
N ASN A 71 -3.04 6.21 -10.09
CA ASN A 71 -3.57 5.56 -11.28
C ASN A 71 -3.25 6.32 -12.58
N GLN A 72 -3.14 7.65 -12.53
CA GLN A 72 -2.67 8.47 -13.66
C GLN A 72 -1.20 8.23 -14.01
N LEU A 73 -0.38 7.85 -13.03
CA LEU A 73 1.05 7.54 -13.22
C LEU A 73 1.26 6.08 -13.61
N ASN A 74 0.53 5.16 -12.98
CA ASN A 74 0.65 3.72 -13.18
C ASN A 74 -0.67 3.00 -12.83
N GLU A 75 -1.47 2.71 -13.86
CA GLU A 75 -2.81 2.09 -13.74
C GLU A 75 -2.78 0.71 -13.05
N TYR A 76 -1.66 0.00 -13.16
CA TYR A 76 -1.53 -1.38 -12.66
C TYR A 76 -0.80 -1.46 -11.32
N LEU A 77 -0.34 -0.33 -10.75
CA LEU A 77 0.42 -0.35 -9.50
C LEU A 77 -0.45 -0.90 -8.36
N PRO A 78 -0.01 -1.97 -7.67
CA PRO A 78 -0.75 -2.50 -6.54
C PRO A 78 -0.88 -1.48 -5.39
N LEU A 79 -2.12 -1.29 -4.95
CA LEU A 79 -2.49 -0.42 -3.84
C LEU A 79 -3.01 -1.28 -2.69
N TYR A 80 -2.42 -1.12 -1.51
CA TYR A 80 -2.74 -1.91 -0.31
C TYR A 80 -3.31 -0.97 0.77
N ALA A 81 -4.63 -0.84 0.78
CA ALA A 81 -5.35 0.05 1.68
C ALA A 81 -5.67 -0.65 3.00
N PHE A 82 -5.24 -0.05 4.11
CA PHE A 82 -5.62 -0.50 5.45
C PHE A 82 -6.89 0.21 5.92
N ILE A 83 -7.88 -0.58 6.33
CA ILE A 83 -9.19 -0.11 6.80
C ILE A 83 -9.36 -0.30 8.31
N ASN A 84 -10.15 0.59 8.91
CA ASN A 84 -10.63 0.47 10.27
C ASN A 84 -12.05 -0.13 10.26
N THR A 85 -12.53 -0.59 11.41
CA THR A 85 -13.83 -1.26 11.55
C THR A 85 -15.03 -0.39 11.15
N ASN A 86 -14.85 0.93 11.08
CA ASN A 86 -15.85 1.92 10.70
C ASN A 86 -15.60 2.54 9.31
N SER A 87 -14.61 2.06 8.55
CA SER A 87 -14.27 2.61 7.24
C SER A 87 -15.43 2.36 6.26
N THR A 88 -15.88 3.42 5.61
CA THR A 88 -16.85 3.33 4.52
C THR A 88 -16.11 3.00 3.23
N LEU A 89 -16.38 1.81 2.67
CA LEU A 89 -15.91 1.46 1.33
C LEU A 89 -16.76 2.24 0.32
N ASP A 90 -16.16 3.24 -0.32
CA ASP A 90 -16.84 4.03 -1.34
C ASP A 90 -17.02 3.18 -2.61
N VAL A 91 -18.27 3.06 -3.06
CA VAL A 91 -18.65 2.23 -4.22
C VAL A 91 -18.04 2.76 -5.53
N SER A 92 -17.59 4.02 -5.56
CA SER A 92 -16.92 4.61 -6.73
C SER A 92 -15.56 3.98 -7.09
N VAL A 93 -14.98 3.16 -6.21
CA VAL A 93 -13.80 2.33 -6.51
C VAL A 93 -14.08 1.36 -7.68
N HIS A 94 -15.33 0.91 -7.85
CA HIS A 94 -15.68 -0.14 -8.83
C HIS A 94 -15.52 0.29 -10.30
N ASP A 95 -15.57 1.58 -10.59
CA ASP A 95 -15.46 2.12 -11.95
C ASP A 95 -14.02 2.41 -12.37
N MET A 96 -13.06 2.35 -11.44
CA MET A 96 -11.65 2.55 -11.71
C MET A 96 -10.94 1.20 -11.87
N ARG A 97 -10.16 1.04 -12.94
CA ARG A 97 -9.32 -0.14 -13.19
C ARG A 97 -8.07 -0.16 -12.29
N MET A 98 -8.27 -0.12 -10.97
CA MET A 98 -7.18 -0.08 -10.00
C MET A 98 -6.97 -1.45 -9.36
N ALA A 99 -5.70 -1.82 -9.16
CA ALA A 99 -5.30 -2.98 -8.37
C ALA A 99 -5.34 -2.66 -6.86
N LEU A 100 -6.53 -2.41 -6.31
CA LEU A 100 -6.73 -2.03 -4.90
C LEU A 100 -7.14 -3.23 -4.04
N TRP A 101 -6.36 -3.49 -2.98
CA TRP A 101 -6.58 -4.56 -2.01
C TRP A 101 -6.74 -3.99 -0.60
N PHE A 102 -7.65 -4.57 0.17
CA PHE A 102 -7.97 -4.12 1.53
C PHE A 102 -7.42 -5.06 2.59
N PHE A 103 -6.85 -4.49 3.64
CA PHE A 103 -6.35 -5.18 4.82
C PHE A 103 -6.83 -4.52 6.11
N GLU A 104 -6.87 -5.27 7.19
CA GLU A 104 -7.20 -4.75 8.52
C GLU A 104 -5.94 -4.59 9.37
N TYR A 105 -5.95 -3.62 10.28
CA TYR A 105 -4.93 -3.50 11.31
C TYR A 105 -5.14 -4.59 12.38
N ALA A 106 -4.29 -5.61 12.37
CA ALA A 106 -4.28 -6.63 13.40
C ALA A 106 -2.87 -7.20 13.62
N LEU A 107 -2.52 -7.42 14.88
CA LEU A 107 -1.27 -8.07 15.26
C LEU A 107 -1.30 -9.56 14.88
N GLY A 108 -0.14 -10.09 14.48
CA GLY A 108 0.02 -11.50 14.13
C GLY A 108 -0.52 -11.89 12.74
N LEU A 109 -1.05 -10.95 11.96
CA LEU A 109 -1.44 -11.18 10.56
C LEU A 109 -0.38 -10.73 9.54
N ALA A 110 0.74 -10.16 10.01
CA ALA A 110 1.76 -9.57 9.15
C ALA A 110 2.33 -10.53 8.10
N GLU A 111 2.60 -11.80 8.47
CA GLU A 111 3.15 -12.80 7.54
C GLU A 111 2.15 -13.17 6.44
N ASP A 112 0.87 -13.33 6.78
CA ASP A 112 -0.20 -13.63 5.83
C ASP A 112 -0.42 -12.45 4.86
N ILE A 113 -0.44 -11.22 5.40
CA ILE A 113 -0.54 -9.99 4.60
C ILE A 113 0.67 -9.85 3.67
N ALA A 114 1.89 -10.04 4.18
CA ALA A 114 3.12 -9.95 3.39
C ALA A 114 3.14 -11.00 2.25
N THR A 115 2.67 -12.22 2.52
CA THR A 115 2.55 -13.28 1.52
C THR A 115 1.58 -12.88 0.40
N ARG A 116 0.43 -12.30 0.75
CA ARG A 116 -0.53 -11.79 -0.24
C ARG A 116 0.03 -10.63 -1.05
N ILE A 117 0.67 -9.65 -0.39
CA ILE A 117 1.35 -8.54 -1.06
C ILE A 117 2.38 -9.05 -2.07
N HIS A 118 3.19 -10.05 -1.68
CA HIS A 118 4.15 -10.68 -2.58
C HIS A 118 3.49 -11.36 -3.78
N GLN A 119 2.37 -12.07 -3.58
CA GLN A 119 1.61 -12.67 -4.68
C GLN A 119 1.07 -11.61 -5.65
N TYR A 120 0.39 -10.58 -5.14
CA TYR A 120 -0.14 -9.49 -5.97
C TYR A 120 0.96 -8.70 -6.68
N THR A 121 2.11 -8.54 -6.03
CA THR A 121 3.27 -7.90 -6.67
C THR A 121 3.76 -8.75 -7.83
N ASN A 122 3.89 -10.07 -7.67
CA ASN A 122 4.32 -10.94 -8.78
C ASN A 122 3.31 -10.94 -9.94
N GLU A 123 2.00 -10.94 -9.65
CA GLU A 123 0.97 -10.77 -10.68
C GLU A 123 1.13 -9.44 -11.45
N TYR A 124 1.51 -8.35 -10.76
CA TYR A 124 1.82 -7.09 -11.41
C TYR A 124 3.10 -7.15 -12.27
N LEU A 125 4.12 -7.92 -11.87
CA LEU A 125 5.37 -8.05 -12.63
C LEU A 125 5.26 -8.96 -13.86
N ASP A 126 4.33 -9.91 -13.83
CA ASP A 126 4.12 -10.87 -14.92
C ASP A 126 3.24 -10.31 -16.05
N ASN A 127 2.53 -9.20 -15.82
CA ASN A 127 1.70 -8.48 -16.80
C ASN A 127 2.45 -7.35 -17.50
#